data_AF-K2BBW3-F1
#
_entry.id   AF-K2BBW3-F1
#
_cell.length_a   1.000
_cell.length_b   1.000
_cell.length_c   1.000
_cell.angle_alpha   90.00
_cell.angle_beta   90.00
_cell.angle_gamma   90.00
#
_symmetry.space_group_name_H-M   'P 1'
#
loop_
_entity.id
_entity.type
_entity.pdbx_description
1 polymer ?
#
loop_
_entity_poly.entity_id
_entity_poly.type
_entity_poly.pdbx_seq_one_letter_code
_entity_poly.pdbx_strand_id
1 'polypeptide(L)'
;MLSYFDYSAEVKNAVAERKPIVALESTIITHGMPYPQNLETAKLVEQMVRDHHAIPATIAILNGKIKIGLSIDELDELVNNKQVVKASKRDIPYVLSKKLSAGTTVASTLFCADFAGIRVFATGGIGGVHRG
;
A
#
# COMPACT_ATOMS: atom_id res chain seq x y z
N MET A 1 1.82 -8.88 -16.51
CA MET A 1 1.47 -8.57 -15.11
C MET A 1 2.64 -7.97 -14.34
N LEU A 2 3.83 -8.59 -14.36
CA LEU A 2 5.05 -8.03 -13.75
C LEU A 2 5.38 -6.60 -14.21
N SER A 3 5.04 -6.22 -15.45
CA SER A 3 5.21 -4.87 -16.00
C SER A 3 4.44 -3.76 -15.26
N TYR A 4 3.47 -4.12 -14.42
CA TYR A 4 2.70 -3.16 -13.61
C TYR A 4 3.24 -2.98 -12.20
N PHE A 5 4.08 -3.90 -11.72
CA PHE A 5 4.64 -3.84 -10.38
C PHE A 5 5.93 -3.04 -10.38
N ASP A 6 6.05 -2.15 -9.41
CA ASP A 6 7.26 -1.42 -9.12
C ASP A 6 7.55 -1.50 -7.62
N TYR A 7 8.79 -1.85 -7.29
CA TYR A 7 9.22 -2.11 -5.93
C TYR A 7 10.18 -1.01 -5.52
N SER A 8 10.02 -0.47 -4.31
CA SER A 8 11.02 0.44 -3.76
C SER A 8 12.39 -0.24 -3.70
N ALA A 9 13.47 0.56 -3.75
CA ALA A 9 14.82 0.03 -3.64
C ALA A 9 15.01 -0.78 -2.34
N GLU A 10 14.40 -0.31 -1.25
CA GLU A 10 14.44 -0.98 0.04
C GLU A 10 13.75 -2.35 0.03
N VAL A 11 12.55 -2.45 -0.55
CA VAL A 11 11.84 -3.73 -0.67
C VAL A 11 12.61 -4.69 -1.59
N LYS A 12 13.18 -4.21 -2.70
CA LYS A 12 14.02 -5.04 -3.58
C LYS A 12 15.21 -5.65 -2.83
N ASN A 13 15.90 -4.84 -2.02
CA ASN A 13 17.03 -5.29 -1.21
C ASN A 13 16.56 -6.27 -0.13
N ALA A 14 15.42 -6.00 0.53
CA ALA A 14 14.85 -6.88 1.54
C ALA A 14 14.52 -8.26 0.98
N VAL A 15 13.97 -8.33 -0.23
CA VAL A 15 13.71 -9.60 -0.93
C VAL A 15 15.02 -10.33 -1.25
N ALA A 16 16.02 -9.64 -1.79
CA ALA A 16 17.31 -10.24 -2.14
C ALA A 16 18.04 -10.80 -0.90
N GLU A 17 17.96 -10.09 0.21
CA GLU A 17 18.60 -10.43 1.49
C GLU A 17 17.73 -11.33 2.39
N ARG A 18 16.52 -11.69 1.94
CA ARG A 18 15.53 -12.46 2.72
C ARG A 18 15.21 -11.83 4.08
N LYS A 19 15.19 -10.49 4.14
CA LYS A 19 14.75 -9.73 5.32
C LYS A 19 13.23 -9.82 5.47
N PRO A 20 12.70 -9.77 6.70
CA PRO A 20 11.26 -9.76 6.93
C PRO A 20 10.63 -8.49 6.38
N ILE A 21 9.52 -8.64 5.65
CA ILE A 21 8.76 -7.53 5.06
C ILE A 21 7.33 -7.58 5.60
N VAL A 22 6.80 -6.43 5.99
CA VAL A 22 5.40 -6.26 6.42
C VAL A 22 4.70 -5.36 5.41
N ALA A 23 3.71 -5.90 4.70
CA ALA A 23 2.86 -5.10 3.84
C ALA A 23 1.93 -4.20 4.68
N LEU A 24 1.64 -3.00 4.17
CA LEU A 24 0.73 -2.03 4.77
C LEU A 24 -0.26 -1.53 3.70
N GLU A 25 -1.54 -1.33 4.06
CA GLU A 25 -2.55 -0.84 3.12
C GLU A 25 -2.58 0.69 3.04
N SER A 26 -3.11 1.22 1.94
CA SER A 26 -3.20 2.67 1.71
C SER A 26 -4.61 3.23 1.75
N THR A 27 -5.65 2.40 1.83
CA THR A 27 -7.03 2.90 2.00
C THR A 27 -7.20 3.66 3.31
N ILE A 28 -6.63 3.17 4.40
CA ILE A 28 -6.71 3.84 5.71
C ILE A 28 -6.19 5.29 5.64
N ILE A 29 -5.13 5.56 4.88
CA ILE A 29 -4.53 6.90 4.78
C ILE A 29 -5.09 7.78 3.67
N THR A 30 -5.86 7.21 2.73
CA THR A 30 -6.50 7.97 1.64
C THR A 30 -7.98 8.22 1.89
N HIS A 31 -8.67 7.33 2.61
CA HIS A 31 -10.12 7.35 2.80
C HIS A 31 -10.55 7.08 4.25
N GLY A 32 -9.65 6.62 5.12
CA GLY A 32 -9.98 6.23 6.49
C GLY A 32 -9.64 7.28 7.55
N MET A 33 -8.73 8.20 7.26
CA MET A 33 -8.22 9.20 8.21
C MET A 33 -8.18 10.59 7.57
N PRO A 34 -8.48 11.65 8.32
CA PRO A 34 -8.31 13.02 7.85
C PRO A 34 -6.82 13.41 7.77
N TYR A 35 -6.53 14.45 6.98
CA TYR A 35 -5.23 15.11 6.99
C TYR A 35 -5.11 16.08 8.19
N PRO A 36 -3.95 16.16 8.88
CA PRO A 36 -2.67 15.48 8.61
C PRO A 36 -2.50 14.10 9.25
N GLN A 37 -3.49 13.63 10.02
CA GLN A 37 -3.38 12.40 10.81
C GLN A 37 -3.10 11.17 9.94
N ASN A 38 -3.63 11.14 8.72
CA ASN A 38 -3.34 10.08 7.76
C ASN A 38 -1.85 9.92 7.46
N LEU A 39 -1.16 11.03 7.20
CA LEU A 39 0.26 11.06 6.87
C LEU A 39 1.12 10.75 8.09
N GLU A 40 0.79 11.36 9.22
CA GLU A 40 1.47 11.11 10.50
C GLU A 40 1.37 9.62 10.87
N THR A 41 0.19 9.03 10.71
CA THR A 41 -0.04 7.62 11.00
C THR A 41 0.72 6.71 10.03
N ALA A 42 0.74 7.02 8.72
CA ALA A 42 1.54 6.25 7.77
C ALA A 42 3.02 6.22 8.18
N LYS A 43 3.60 7.39 8.43
CA LYS A 43 5.01 7.54 8.82
C LYS A 43 5.30 6.82 10.14
N LEU A 44 4.41 6.95 11.13
CA LEU A 44 4.54 6.28 12.42
C LEU A 44 4.50 4.76 12.26
N VAL A 45 3.56 4.21 11.50
CA VAL A 45 3.42 2.77 11.31
C VAL A 45 4.60 2.19 10.53
N GLU A 46 5.09 2.87 9.50
CA GLU A 46 6.33 2.46 8.81
C GLU A 46 7.52 2.44 9.78
N GLN A 47 7.67 3.46 10.61
CA GLN A 47 8.73 3.51 11.62
C GLN A 47 8.60 2.38 12.64
N MET A 48 7.39 2.09 13.12
CA MET A 48 7.15 0.99 14.05
C MET A 48 7.57 -0.37 13.48
N VAL A 49 7.34 -0.61 12.18
CA VAL A 49 7.82 -1.82 11.50
C VAL A 49 9.36 -1.88 11.49
N ARG A 50 10.02 -0.74 11.24
CA ARG A 50 11.49 -0.61 11.26
C ARG A 50 12.08 -0.85 12.64
N ASP A 51 11.45 -0.31 13.67
CA ASP A 51 11.86 -0.47 15.07
C ASP A 51 11.79 -1.95 15.52
N HIS A 52 10.96 -2.74 14.85
CA HIS A 52 10.87 -4.20 15.04
C HIS A 52 11.72 -5.00 14.05
N HIS A 53 12.73 -4.36 13.42
CA HIS A 53 13.70 -4.97 12.52
C HIS A 53 13.08 -5.59 11.25
N ALA A 54 11.94 -5.08 10.81
CA ALA A 54 11.31 -5.46 9.55
C ALA A 54 11.25 -4.29 8.57
N ILE A 55 11.02 -4.60 7.31
CA ILE A 55 10.93 -3.62 6.23
C ILE A 55 9.45 -3.35 5.92
N PRO A 56 8.96 -2.09 6.05
CA PRO A 56 7.61 -1.76 5.67
C PRO A 56 7.47 -1.72 4.15
N ALA A 57 6.35 -2.23 3.65
CA ALA A 57 5.96 -2.13 2.26
C ALA A 57 4.53 -1.57 2.19
N THR A 58 4.39 -0.25 2.26
CA THR A 58 3.11 0.41 1.95
C THR A 58 2.76 0.18 0.49
N ILE A 59 1.59 -0.39 0.24
CA ILE A 59 1.14 -0.77 -1.10
C ILE A 59 0.06 0.19 -1.57
N ALA A 60 0.25 0.77 -2.75
CA ALA A 60 -0.73 1.62 -3.43
C ALA A 60 -0.66 1.44 -4.95
N ILE A 61 -1.56 2.08 -5.68
CA ILE A 61 -1.40 2.26 -7.12
C ILE A 61 -1.11 3.75 -7.36
N LEU A 62 -0.03 4.06 -8.06
CA LEU A 62 0.30 5.42 -8.49
C LEU A 62 0.40 5.46 -10.01
N ASN A 63 -0.41 6.31 -10.64
CA ASN A 63 -0.37 6.55 -12.09
C ASN A 63 -0.41 5.25 -12.93
N GLY A 64 -1.22 4.27 -12.50
CA GLY A 64 -1.33 2.95 -13.13
C GLY A 64 -0.19 1.97 -12.85
N LYS A 65 0.62 2.19 -11.82
CA LYS A 65 1.66 1.27 -11.35
C LYS A 65 1.37 0.81 -9.92
N ILE A 66 1.39 -0.50 -9.70
CA ILE A 66 1.30 -1.10 -8.38
C ILE A 66 2.65 -0.89 -7.70
N LYS A 67 2.67 -0.06 -6.65
CA LYS A 67 3.85 0.21 -5.86
C LYS A 67 3.91 -0.75 -4.68
N ILE A 68 5.05 -1.42 -4.51
CA ILE A 68 5.35 -2.27 -3.35
C ILE A 68 6.43 -1.57 -2.53
N GLY A 69 6.01 -0.89 -1.46
CA GLY A 69 6.81 0.11 -0.77
C GLY A 69 6.74 1.45 -1.49
N LEU A 70 6.32 2.49 -0.77
CA LEU A 70 6.32 3.87 -1.26
C LEU A 70 7.59 4.58 -0.77
N SER A 71 8.09 5.53 -1.57
CA SER A 71 8.98 6.56 -1.04
C SER A 71 8.20 7.56 -0.16
N ILE A 72 8.93 8.39 0.59
CA ILE A 72 8.32 9.49 1.36
C ILE A 72 7.55 10.43 0.43
N ASP A 73 8.12 10.79 -0.72
CA ASP A 73 7.47 11.68 -1.69
C ASP A 73 6.21 11.04 -2.31
N GLU A 74 6.26 9.74 -2.60
CA GLU A 74 5.10 8.99 -3.12
C GLU A 74 3.99 8.86 -2.08
N LEU A 75 4.37 8.69 -0.80
CA LEU A 75 3.43 8.69 0.31
C LEU A 75 2.77 10.06 0.46
N ASP A 76 3.57 11.14 0.44
CA ASP A 76 3.11 12.53 0.51
C ASP A 76 2.21 12.87 -0.71
N GLU A 77 2.55 12.40 -1.93
CA GLU A 77 1.71 12.53 -3.12
C GLU A 77 0.36 11.84 -2.92
N LEU A 78 0.38 10.60 -2.43
CA LEU A 78 -0.81 9.77 -2.28
C LEU A 78 -1.80 10.37 -1.28
N VAL A 79 -1.34 10.84 -0.12
CA VAL A 79 -2.22 11.40 0.93
C VAL A 79 -2.80 12.77 0.57
N ASN A 80 -2.10 13.55 -0.26
CA ASN A 80 -2.54 14.88 -0.68
C ASN A 80 -3.39 14.88 -1.96
N ASN A 81 -3.41 13.78 -2.69
CA ASN A 81 -4.11 13.68 -3.95
C ASN A 81 -5.62 13.44 -3.77
N LYS A 82 -6.41 14.48 -4.05
CA LYS A 82 -7.88 14.48 -3.95
C LYS A 82 -8.59 13.59 -4.98
N GLN A 83 -7.87 13.08 -5.98
CA GLN A 83 -8.41 12.23 -7.05
C GLN A 83 -8.08 10.74 -6.84
N VAL A 84 -7.44 10.38 -5.72
CA VAL A 84 -7.14 9.00 -5.40
C VAL A 84 -8.43 8.22 -5.19
N VAL A 85 -8.60 7.14 -5.94
CA VAL A 85 -9.78 6.27 -5.80
C VAL A 85 -9.52 5.18 -4.76
N LYS A 86 -10.57 4.71 -4.09
CA LYS A 86 -10.51 3.49 -3.27
C LYS A 86 -10.62 2.27 -4.16
N ALA A 87 -9.62 1.38 -4.15
CA ALA A 87 -9.57 0.20 -5.02
C ALA A 87 -9.56 -1.11 -4.23
N SER A 88 -10.62 -1.90 -4.40
CA SER A 88 -10.65 -3.32 -4.10
C SER A 88 -10.12 -4.15 -5.28
N LYS A 89 -9.97 -5.46 -5.09
CA LYS A 89 -9.31 -6.36 -6.07
C LYS A 89 -9.91 -6.26 -7.48
N ARG A 90 -11.24 -6.11 -7.56
CA ARG A 90 -11.96 -5.97 -8.84
C ARG A 90 -11.64 -4.67 -9.59
N ASP A 91 -11.20 -3.65 -8.87
CA ASP A 91 -10.98 -2.30 -9.40
C ASP A 91 -9.57 -2.17 -10.00
N ILE A 92 -8.63 -3.06 -9.64
CA ILE A 92 -7.23 -3.03 -10.09
C ILE A 92 -7.11 -2.92 -11.62
N PRO A 93 -7.75 -3.77 -12.45
CA PRO A 93 -7.60 -3.66 -13.91
C PRO A 93 -8.04 -2.30 -14.46
N TYR A 94 -9.11 -1.74 -13.91
CA TYR A 94 -9.62 -0.43 -14.30
C TYR A 94 -8.61 0.67 -13.96
N VAL A 95 -8.15 0.72 -12.71
CA VAL A 95 -7.17 1.73 -12.24
C VAL A 95 -5.88 1.67 -13.06
N LEU A 96 -5.36 0.47 -13.34
CA LEU A 96 -4.16 0.29 -14.16
C LEU A 96 -4.37 0.75 -15.60
N SER A 97 -5.50 0.38 -16.24
CA SER A 97 -5.79 0.74 -17.63
C SER A 97 -5.98 2.25 -17.83
N LYS A 98 -6.54 2.93 -16.83
CA LYS A 98 -6.80 4.38 -16.85
C LYS A 98 -5.64 5.20 -16.30
N LYS A 99 -4.56 4.55 -15.85
CA LYS A 99 -3.40 5.19 -15.22
C LYS A 99 -3.79 6.08 -14.03
N LEU A 100 -4.76 5.63 -13.24
CA LEU A 100 -5.22 6.34 -12.04
C LEU A 100 -4.33 6.00 -10.85
N SER A 101 -4.41 6.83 -9.80
CA SER A 101 -3.87 6.54 -8.48
C SER A 101 -4.97 6.03 -7.56
N ALA A 102 -4.64 5.05 -6.72
CA ALA A 102 -5.60 4.41 -5.83
C ALA A 102 -5.00 3.99 -4.49
N GLY A 103 -5.77 4.22 -3.43
CA GLY A 103 -5.60 3.57 -2.15
C GLY A 103 -6.07 2.12 -2.26
N THR A 104 -5.23 1.17 -1.90
CA THR A 104 -5.57 -0.26 -1.92
C THR A 104 -6.27 -0.64 -0.64
N THR A 105 -7.41 -1.33 -0.73
CA THR A 105 -8.06 -1.93 0.44
C THR A 105 -7.32 -3.21 0.84
N VAL A 106 -7.59 -3.72 2.04
CA VAL A 106 -7.18 -5.07 2.49
C VAL A 106 -7.17 -6.12 1.37
N ALA A 107 -8.25 -6.23 0.57
CA ALA A 107 -8.34 -7.24 -0.48
C ALA A 107 -7.32 -7.01 -1.63
N SER A 108 -7.13 -5.76 -2.04
CA SER A 108 -6.14 -5.38 -3.04
C SER A 108 -4.72 -5.49 -2.51
N THR A 109 -4.48 -5.06 -1.27
CA THR A 109 -3.18 -5.11 -0.62
C THR A 109 -2.71 -6.55 -0.47
N LEU A 110 -3.57 -7.46 0.01
CA LEU A 110 -3.27 -8.89 0.10
C LEU A 110 -2.96 -9.49 -1.28
N PHE A 111 -3.74 -9.14 -2.30
CA PHE A 111 -3.49 -9.59 -3.67
C PHE A 111 -2.11 -9.15 -4.16
N CYS A 112 -1.76 -7.87 -4.02
CA CYS A 112 -0.47 -7.35 -4.44
C CYS A 112 0.70 -7.90 -3.61
N ALA A 113 0.52 -8.05 -2.30
CA ALA A 113 1.51 -8.61 -1.38
C ALA A 113 1.82 -10.08 -1.71
N ASP A 114 0.81 -10.89 -1.99
CA ASP A 114 0.96 -12.29 -2.40
C ASP A 114 1.75 -12.39 -3.72
N PHE A 115 1.41 -11.56 -4.72
CA PHE A 115 2.18 -11.45 -5.96
C PHE A 115 3.63 -11.00 -5.76
N ALA A 116 3.89 -10.19 -4.72
CA ALA A 116 5.22 -9.75 -4.31
C ALA A 116 5.97 -10.75 -3.43
N GLY A 117 5.35 -11.89 -3.07
CA GLY A 117 5.94 -12.88 -2.17
C GLY A 117 5.98 -12.44 -0.69
N ILE A 118 5.26 -11.39 -0.32
CA ILE A 118 5.19 -10.87 1.06
C ILE A 118 4.09 -11.62 1.81
N ARG A 119 4.45 -12.24 2.94
CA ARG A 119 3.58 -13.18 3.68
C ARG A 119 2.93 -12.58 4.93
N VAL A 120 3.31 -11.37 5.30
CA VAL A 120 2.80 -10.67 6.49
C VAL A 120 2.20 -9.34 6.05
N PHE A 121 0.97 -9.07 6.50
CA PHE A 121 0.23 -7.85 6.21
C PHE A 121 -0.38 -7.31 7.51
N ALA A 122 -0.15 -6.02 7.80
CA ALA A 122 -0.73 -5.34 8.94
C ALA A 122 -1.73 -4.26 8.49
N THR A 123 -2.86 -4.17 9.20
CA THR A 123 -3.92 -3.19 8.98
C THR A 123 -4.65 -2.89 10.27
N GLY A 124 -5.48 -1.83 10.30
CA GLY A 124 -6.31 -1.49 11.45
C GLY A 124 -7.52 -2.42 11.63
N GLY A 125 -8.18 -2.80 10.53
CA GLY A 125 -9.36 -3.66 10.57
C GLY A 125 -9.73 -4.19 9.19
N ILE A 126 -10.31 -5.39 9.17
CA ILE A 126 -10.76 -6.02 7.92
C ILE A 126 -12.20 -5.62 7.58
N GLY A 127 -12.51 -5.64 6.29
CA GLY A 127 -13.90 -5.62 5.84
C GLY A 127 -14.66 -6.87 6.31
N GLY A 128 -15.99 -6.81 6.26
CA GLY A 128 -16.83 -7.92 6.70
C GLY A 128 -18.28 -7.76 6.24
N VAL A 129 -19.14 -8.64 6.71
CA VAL A 129 -20.58 -8.56 6.44
C VAL A 129 -21.14 -7.30 7.11
N HIS A 130 -21.80 -6.45 6.32
CA HIS A 130 -22.44 -5.23 6.82
C HIS A 130 -23.71 -5.57 7.62
N ARG A 131 -24.14 -4.64 8.47
CA ARG A 131 -25.41 -4.73 9.20
C ARG A 131 -26.54 -4.16 8.33
N GLY A 132 -27.34 -5.05 7.74
CA GLY A 132 -28.53 -4.68 6.95
C GLY A 132 -28.26 -3.70 5.82
#